data_AF-A0A6A5JZA3-F1
#
_entry.id   AF-A0A6A5JZA3-F1
#
_cell.length_a   1.000
_cell.length_b   1.000
_cell.length_c   1.000
_cell.angle_alpha   90.00
_cell.angle_beta   90.00
_cell.angle_gamma   90.00
#
_symmetry.space_group_name_H-M   'P 1'
#
loop_
_entity.id
_entity.type
_entity.pdbx_description
1 polymer ?
#
loop_
_entity_poly.entity_id
_entity_poly.type
_entity_poly.pdbx_seq_one_letter_code
_entity_poly.pdbx_strand_id
1 'polypeptide(L)'
;MTVPTIRGKLFLAHGLLNEETGLCFANASPQIFSICHLYNCLIKRGLFKGDWPELETVMKWHADKIFLNEVPEKRDQFFSRLLVATGFSPKAVKQIRDLKQDPDRELAYGKATHKTLELEPLPMTKILRDYLHERESRLRTWYRLDEEMAKHSGTSSRTHENGDLNILAFIKELRQSNQLRHLLPRLQFDYISLTLQCNDLCHKIDVAQEKVAIGAPAVDAAHWKSPTNRGFSLVATVLGDLDRFHGLKKKAGKKGKDMWETGPVVDAAVEVLQGFLDGLARAKK
;
A
#
# COMPACT_ATOMS: atom_id res chain seq x y z
N MET A 1 -8.44 28.72 -28.39
CA MET A 1 -7.58 27.89 -27.52
C MET A 1 -6.20 27.86 -28.17
N THR A 2 -5.12 28.23 -27.46
CA THR A 2 -3.78 28.28 -28.06
C THR A 2 -3.12 26.89 -28.05
N VAL A 3 -2.15 26.65 -28.95
CA VAL A 3 -1.40 25.39 -29.04
C VAL A 3 -0.78 24.96 -27.69
N PRO A 4 -0.20 25.86 -26.87
CA PRO A 4 0.33 25.51 -25.55
C PRO A 4 -0.75 25.01 -24.56
N THR A 5 -1.94 25.62 -24.57
CA THR A 5 -3.05 25.22 -23.69
C THR A 5 -3.57 23.82 -24.04
N ILE A 6 -3.67 23.51 -25.34
CA ILE A 6 -4.08 22.18 -25.81
C ILE A 6 -3.06 21.13 -25.36
N ARG A 7 -1.77 21.39 -25.55
CA ARG A 7 -0.70 20.48 -25.12
C ARG A 7 -0.72 20.22 -23.61
N GLY A 8 -0.87 21.28 -22.80
CA GLY A 8 -0.97 21.14 -21.36
C GLY A 8 -2.19 20.32 -20.92
N LYS A 9 -3.35 20.55 -21.54
CA LYS A 9 -4.57 19.77 -21.26
C LYS A 9 -4.40 18.30 -21.63
N LEU A 10 -3.84 18.01 -22.81
CA LEU A 10 -3.60 16.63 -23.25
C LEU A 10 -2.62 15.89 -22.34
N PHE A 11 -1.53 16.55 -21.94
CA PHE A 11 -0.56 15.98 -21.02
C PHE A 11 -1.18 15.64 -19.67
N LEU A 12 -1.96 16.57 -19.10
CA LEU A 12 -2.67 16.34 -17.84
C LEU A 12 -3.69 15.21 -17.97
N ALA A 13 -4.48 15.19 -19.05
CA ALA A 13 -5.47 14.15 -19.29
C ALA A 13 -4.82 12.76 -19.43
N HIS A 14 -3.71 12.66 -20.15
CA HIS A 14 -2.94 11.43 -20.27
C HIS A 14 -2.43 10.96 -18.90
N GLY A 15 -1.83 11.84 -18.11
CA GLY A 15 -1.34 11.50 -16.77
C GLY A 15 -2.45 11.04 -15.82
N LEU A 16 -3.62 11.69 -15.86
CA LEU A 16 -4.78 11.32 -15.05
C LEU A 16 -5.35 9.96 -15.43
N LEU A 17 -5.44 9.66 -16.73
CA LEU A 17 -5.88 8.36 -17.23
C LEU A 17 -4.89 7.24 -16.92
N ASN A 18 -3.59 7.53 -17.00
CA ASN A 18 -2.53 6.58 -16.66
C ASN A 18 -2.59 6.18 -15.19
N GLU A 19 -2.67 7.16 -14.28
CA GLU A 19 -2.82 6.87 -12.84
C GLU A 19 -4.14 6.16 -12.54
N GLU A 20 -5.25 6.53 -13.19
CA GLU A 20 -6.55 5.87 -13.02
C GLU A 20 -6.46 4.39 -13.39
N THR A 21 -5.94 4.09 -14.58
CA THR A 21 -5.76 2.72 -15.07
C THR A 21 -4.81 1.93 -14.16
N GLY A 22 -3.69 2.54 -13.77
CA GLY A 22 -2.71 1.93 -12.89
C GLY A 22 -3.27 1.61 -11.51
N LEU A 23 -4.02 2.52 -10.89
CA LEU A 23 -4.69 2.28 -9.61
C LEU A 23 -5.79 1.21 -9.73
N CYS A 24 -6.60 1.23 -10.78
CA CYS A 24 -7.60 0.18 -11.02
C CYS A 24 -6.94 -1.20 -11.14
N PHE A 25 -5.84 -1.30 -11.88
CA PHE A 25 -5.08 -2.55 -11.99
C PHE A 25 -4.48 -2.99 -10.65
N ALA A 26 -3.86 -2.07 -9.91
CA ALA A 26 -3.32 -2.34 -8.58
C ALA A 26 -4.38 -2.74 -7.57
N ASN A 27 -5.59 -2.18 -7.64
CA ASN A 27 -6.69 -2.48 -6.72
C ASN A 27 -7.44 -3.76 -7.06
N ALA A 28 -7.32 -4.25 -8.30
CA ALA A 28 -7.89 -5.54 -8.67
C ALA A 28 -7.27 -6.68 -7.86
N SER A 29 -6.08 -6.50 -7.28
CA SER A 29 -5.34 -7.56 -6.63
C SER A 29 -4.49 -7.04 -5.45
N PRO A 30 -4.51 -7.66 -4.26
CA PRO A 30 -3.94 -7.09 -3.02
C PRO A 30 -2.40 -7.20 -2.88
N GLN A 31 -1.65 -7.42 -3.95
CA GLN A 31 -0.21 -7.76 -3.91
C GLN A 31 0.63 -6.58 -3.44
N ILE A 32 0.40 -5.37 -3.97
CA ILE A 32 1.11 -4.17 -3.50
C ILE A 32 0.88 -4.00 -2.01
N PHE A 33 -0.38 -4.04 -1.58
CA PHE A 33 -0.76 -3.95 -0.17
C PHE A 33 -0.01 -5.00 0.69
N SER A 34 -0.05 -6.26 0.27
CA SER A 34 0.55 -7.38 1.00
C SER A 34 2.08 -7.26 1.07
N ILE A 35 2.74 -6.97 -0.05
CA ILE A 35 4.19 -6.84 -0.11
C ILE A 35 4.69 -5.61 0.68
N CYS A 36 3.96 -4.50 0.71
CA CYS A 36 4.28 -3.37 1.60
C CYS A 36 4.36 -3.78 3.07
N HIS A 37 3.42 -4.60 3.55
CA HIS A 37 3.45 -5.11 4.92
C HIS A 37 4.62 -6.05 5.18
N LEU A 38 4.88 -6.97 4.25
CA LEU A 38 5.98 -7.92 4.36
C LEU A 38 7.33 -7.19 4.35
N TYR A 39 7.56 -6.32 3.36
CA TYR A 39 8.76 -5.50 3.20
C TYR A 39 9.04 -4.68 4.46
N ASN A 40 8.05 -3.91 4.96
CA ASN A 40 8.21 -3.11 6.17
C ASN A 40 8.59 -3.97 7.38
N CYS A 41 7.94 -5.13 7.57
CA CYS A 41 8.23 -6.02 8.68
C CYS A 41 9.67 -6.53 8.64
N LEU A 42 10.09 -7.05 7.50
CA LEU A 42 11.40 -7.68 7.37
C LEU A 42 12.55 -6.66 7.45
N ILE A 43 12.40 -5.46 6.86
CA ILE A 43 13.37 -4.37 7.03
C ILE A 43 13.47 -3.94 8.48
N LYS A 44 12.35 -3.62 9.14
CA LYS A 44 12.35 -3.14 10.53
C LYS A 44 12.87 -4.19 11.51
N ARG A 45 12.80 -5.47 11.17
CA ARG A 45 13.39 -6.57 11.92
C ARG A 45 14.85 -6.86 11.57
N GLY A 46 15.41 -6.19 10.56
CA GLY A 46 16.78 -6.42 10.10
C GLY A 46 17.01 -7.79 9.46
N LEU A 47 15.95 -8.40 8.90
CA LEU A 47 16.01 -9.75 8.33
C LEU A 47 16.57 -9.78 6.90
N PHE A 48 16.56 -8.64 6.20
CA PHE A 48 17.23 -8.46 4.92
C PHE A 48 17.76 -7.02 4.81
N LYS A 49 18.59 -6.74 3.81
CA LYS A 49 19.10 -5.39 3.50
C LYS A 49 18.83 -5.03 2.05
N GLY A 50 18.53 -3.76 1.80
CA GLY A 50 18.32 -3.23 0.45
C GLY A 50 17.14 -2.28 0.42
N ASP A 51 17.10 -1.47 -0.65
CA ASP A 51 16.10 -0.43 -0.81
C ASP A 51 15.23 -0.76 -2.03
N TRP A 52 13.92 -0.56 -1.89
CA TRP A 52 12.95 -0.63 -2.98
C TRP A 52 12.20 0.72 -3.10
N PRO A 53 12.83 1.73 -3.74
CA PRO A 53 12.32 3.10 -3.73
C PRO A 53 10.88 3.25 -4.22
N GLU A 54 10.49 2.45 -5.22
CA GLU A 54 9.15 2.46 -5.81
C GLU A 54 8.10 1.98 -4.78
N LEU A 55 8.40 0.90 -4.06
CA LEU A 55 7.51 0.37 -3.01
C LEU A 55 7.44 1.32 -1.82
N GLU A 56 8.57 1.89 -1.39
CA GLU A 56 8.63 2.89 -0.31
C GLU A 56 7.84 4.16 -0.65
N THR A 57 7.88 4.57 -1.92
CA THR A 57 7.08 5.70 -2.41
C THR A 57 5.59 5.41 -2.28
N VAL A 58 5.14 4.21 -2.65
CA VAL A 58 3.74 3.79 -2.48
C VAL A 58 3.35 3.70 -1.00
N MET A 59 4.21 3.13 -0.16
CA MET A 59 4.00 3.07 1.29
C MET A 59 3.80 4.48 1.89
N LYS A 60 4.55 5.46 1.41
CA LYS A 60 4.42 6.86 1.85
C LYS A 60 3.15 7.52 1.33
N TRP A 61 2.82 7.33 0.06
CA TRP A 61 1.68 7.99 -0.59
C TRP A 61 0.30 7.45 -0.21
N HIS A 62 0.26 6.20 0.26
CA HIS A 62 -0.96 5.47 0.63
C HIS A 62 -0.87 4.91 2.05
N ALA A 63 -0.14 5.59 2.93
CA ALA A 63 0.08 5.16 4.32
C ALA A 63 -1.24 5.01 5.10
N ASP A 64 -2.25 5.82 4.77
CA ASP A 64 -3.59 5.75 5.34
C ASP A 64 -4.33 4.46 4.94
N LYS A 65 -4.16 3.99 3.70
CA LYS A 65 -4.78 2.75 3.21
C LYS A 65 -4.01 1.50 3.65
N ILE A 66 -2.69 1.56 3.54
CA ILE A 66 -1.82 0.41 3.82
C ILE A 66 -1.65 0.23 5.34
N PHE A 67 -1.33 1.31 6.06
CA PHE A 67 -0.95 1.24 7.48
C PHE A 67 -1.88 2.01 8.43
N LEU A 68 -3.00 2.57 7.93
CA LEU A 68 -3.90 3.39 8.73
C LEU A 68 -3.18 4.60 9.37
N ASN A 69 -2.30 5.24 8.60
CA ASN A 69 -1.44 6.36 8.99
C ASN A 69 -0.41 6.05 10.09
N GLU A 70 -0.27 4.78 10.49
CA GLU A 70 0.69 4.37 11.52
C GLU A 70 1.48 3.16 11.03
N VAL A 71 2.64 3.44 10.43
CA VAL A 71 3.57 2.42 9.95
C VAL A 71 4.07 1.61 11.16
N PRO A 72 3.86 0.28 11.20
CA PRO A 72 4.29 -0.54 12.32
C PRO A 72 5.80 -0.50 12.50
N GLU A 73 6.24 -0.34 13.75
CA GLU A 73 7.67 -0.38 14.11
C GLU A 73 8.00 -1.51 15.09
N LYS A 74 7.01 -1.97 15.86
CA LYS A 74 7.21 -3.00 16.88
C LYS A 74 6.87 -4.39 16.37
N ARG A 75 7.58 -5.41 16.87
CA ARG A 75 7.46 -6.82 16.46
C ARG A 75 6.01 -7.35 16.56
N ASP A 76 5.26 -6.90 17.55
CA ASP A 76 3.87 -7.31 17.82
C ASP A 76 2.82 -6.50 17.06
N GLN A 77 3.22 -5.54 16.23
CA GLN A 77 2.32 -4.69 15.46
C GLN A 77 2.18 -5.10 14.00
N PHE A 78 3.16 -5.79 13.41
CA PHE A 78 3.17 -6.07 11.96
C PHE A 78 1.97 -6.91 11.52
N PHE A 79 1.76 -8.06 12.16
CA PHE A 79 0.67 -8.97 11.82
C PHE A 79 -0.71 -8.39 12.16
N SER A 80 -0.85 -7.77 13.34
CA SER A 80 -2.11 -7.13 13.74
C SER A 80 -2.47 -5.96 12.82
N ARG A 81 -1.50 -5.16 12.38
CA ARG A 81 -1.75 -4.05 11.44
C ARG A 81 -2.26 -4.55 10.10
N LEU A 82 -1.64 -5.60 9.53
CA LEU A 82 -2.12 -6.22 8.30
C LEU A 82 -3.61 -6.57 8.40
N LEU A 83 -4.00 -7.30 9.45
CA LEU A 83 -5.38 -7.74 9.64
C LEU A 83 -6.36 -6.57 9.90
N VAL A 84 -5.97 -5.59 10.71
CA VAL A 84 -6.84 -4.43 10.98
C VAL A 84 -7.01 -3.54 9.75
N ALA A 85 -5.98 -3.45 8.90
CA ALA A 85 -6.06 -2.72 7.63
C ALA A 85 -7.01 -3.40 6.64
N THR A 86 -7.12 -4.73 6.67
CA THR A 86 -8.10 -5.50 5.86
C THR A 86 -9.47 -5.63 6.50
N GLY A 87 -9.69 -4.91 7.60
CA GLY A 87 -10.99 -4.77 8.25
C GLY A 87 -11.36 -5.83 9.29
N PHE A 88 -10.40 -6.64 9.74
CA PHE A 88 -10.60 -7.43 10.96
C PHE A 88 -10.72 -6.51 12.16
N SER A 89 -11.72 -6.76 13.02
CA SER A 89 -11.82 -6.06 14.29
C SER A 89 -10.63 -6.42 15.21
N PRO A 90 -10.16 -5.50 16.08
CA PRO A 90 -9.10 -5.82 17.05
C PRO A 90 -9.41 -7.05 17.93
N LYS A 91 -10.70 -7.28 18.22
CA LYS A 91 -11.17 -8.48 18.94
C LYS A 91 -10.93 -9.75 18.13
N ALA A 92 -11.24 -9.74 16.83
CA ALA A 92 -10.98 -10.87 15.94
C ALA A 92 -9.48 -11.14 15.79
N VAL A 93 -8.65 -10.09 15.69
CA VAL A 93 -7.17 -10.24 15.66
C VAL A 93 -6.64 -10.93 16.91
N LYS A 94 -7.16 -10.55 18.09
CA LYS A 94 -6.80 -11.23 19.35
C LYS A 94 -7.21 -12.70 19.33
N GLN A 95 -8.42 -13.01 18.86
CA GLN A 95 -8.89 -14.40 18.76
C GLN A 95 -8.05 -15.23 17.79
N ILE A 96 -7.66 -14.68 16.62
CA ILE A 96 -6.78 -15.36 15.66
C ILE A 96 -5.41 -15.68 16.30
N ARG A 97 -4.86 -14.76 17.10
CA ARG A 97 -3.63 -15.01 17.85
C ARG A 97 -3.77 -16.10 18.90
N ASP A 98 -4.93 -16.16 19.54
CA ASP A 98 -5.23 -17.16 20.57
C ASP A 98 -5.50 -18.54 19.96
N LEU A 99 -6.12 -18.62 18.78
CA LEU A 99 -6.39 -19.87 18.05
C LEU A 99 -5.15 -20.61 17.59
N LYS A 100 -4.11 -19.88 17.21
CA LYS A 100 -2.80 -20.51 16.95
C LYS A 100 -2.18 -21.12 18.21
N GLN A 101 -2.70 -20.82 19.41
CA GLN A 101 -2.29 -21.44 20.67
C GLN A 101 -3.25 -22.56 21.09
N ASP A 102 -4.52 -22.46 20.73
CA ASP A 102 -5.60 -23.41 21.04
C ASP A 102 -6.55 -23.54 19.83
N PRO A 103 -6.35 -24.56 18.97
CA PRO A 103 -7.07 -24.69 17.70
C PRO A 103 -8.57 -24.99 17.85
N ASP A 104 -9.03 -25.41 19.04
CA ASP A 104 -10.42 -25.78 19.30
C ASP A 104 -11.31 -24.58 19.68
N ARG A 105 -10.75 -23.37 19.75
CA ARG A 105 -11.45 -22.18 20.21
C ARG A 105 -12.34 -21.54 19.13
N GLU A 106 -13.64 -21.41 19.37
CA GLU A 106 -14.54 -20.78 18.38
C GLU A 106 -14.18 -19.32 18.05
N LEU A 107 -14.16 -19.00 16.75
CA LEU A 107 -13.98 -17.65 16.22
C LEU A 107 -15.29 -16.86 16.29
N ALA A 108 -15.31 -15.79 17.08
CA ALA A 108 -16.38 -14.80 16.98
C ALA A 108 -15.95 -13.70 16.00
N TYR A 109 -16.32 -13.85 14.73
CA TYR A 109 -16.09 -12.81 13.73
C TYR A 109 -16.84 -11.53 14.15
N GLY A 110 -16.09 -10.52 14.59
CA GLY A 110 -16.65 -9.19 14.83
C GLY A 110 -17.19 -8.57 13.53
N LYS A 111 -17.94 -7.48 13.63
CA LYS A 111 -18.41 -6.74 12.45
C LYS A 111 -17.21 -6.32 11.59
N ALA A 112 -17.27 -6.63 10.30
CA ALA A 112 -16.29 -6.15 9.33
C ALA A 112 -16.29 -4.62 9.31
N THR A 113 -15.12 -4.00 9.31
CA THR A 113 -15.03 -2.54 9.20
C THR A 113 -15.24 -2.09 7.75
N HIS A 114 -15.74 -0.87 7.52
CA HIS A 114 -15.91 -0.27 6.18
C HIS A 114 -14.58 0.11 5.47
N LYS A 115 -13.48 -0.56 5.80
CA LYS A 115 -12.16 -0.24 5.25
C LYS A 115 -11.95 -0.98 3.93
N THR A 116 -11.52 -0.25 2.92
CA THR A 116 -11.11 -0.81 1.62
C THR A 116 -9.59 -0.89 1.57
N LEU A 117 -9.08 -1.92 0.89
CA LEU A 117 -7.65 -2.07 0.57
C LEU A 117 -7.24 -1.21 -0.64
N GLU A 118 -8.19 -0.46 -1.18
CA GLU A 118 -8.04 0.27 -2.43
C GLU A 118 -7.13 1.48 -2.22
N LEU A 119 -6.06 1.51 -3.01
CA LEU A 119 -5.21 2.66 -3.19
C LEU A 119 -6.03 3.76 -3.85
N GLU A 120 -5.95 4.98 -3.33
CA GLU A 120 -6.76 6.10 -3.79
C GLU A 120 -5.90 7.17 -4.48
N PRO A 121 -6.45 7.89 -5.48
CA PRO A 121 -5.77 9.07 -6.02
C PRO A 121 -5.72 10.20 -4.98
N LEU A 122 -4.83 11.18 -5.20
CA LEU A 122 -4.88 12.41 -4.41
C LEU A 122 -6.24 13.12 -4.57
N PRO A 123 -6.74 13.81 -3.53
CA PRO A 123 -7.99 14.56 -3.62
C PRO A 123 -8.03 15.53 -4.81
N MET A 124 -6.94 16.26 -5.07
CA MET A 124 -6.83 17.14 -6.23
C MET A 124 -6.95 16.38 -7.55
N THR A 125 -6.29 15.22 -7.67
CA THR A 125 -6.41 14.36 -8.85
C THR A 125 -7.85 13.90 -9.04
N LYS A 126 -8.55 13.52 -7.97
CA LYS A 126 -9.97 13.13 -8.05
C LYS A 126 -10.84 14.25 -8.61
N ILE A 127 -10.65 15.49 -8.13
CA ILE A 127 -11.35 16.67 -8.64
C ILE A 127 -11.06 16.89 -10.13
N LEU A 128 -9.80 16.75 -10.55
CA LEU A 128 -9.41 16.89 -11.95
C LEU A 128 -9.99 15.78 -12.84
N ARG A 129 -10.08 14.54 -12.35
CA ARG A 129 -10.74 13.44 -13.06
C ARG A 129 -12.23 13.68 -13.22
N ASP A 130 -12.91 14.15 -12.18
CA ASP A 130 -14.34 14.49 -12.24
C ASP A 130 -14.59 15.54 -13.34
N TYR A 131 -13.70 16.53 -13.47
CA TYR A 131 -13.76 17.51 -14.55
C TYR A 131 -13.53 16.91 -15.95
N LEU A 132 -12.52 16.04 -16.10
CA LEU A 132 -12.21 15.43 -17.40
C LEU A 132 -13.27 14.44 -17.88
N HIS A 133 -13.92 13.74 -16.95
CA HIS A 133 -15.02 12.82 -17.24
C HIS A 133 -16.37 13.54 -17.37
N GLU A 134 -16.37 14.88 -17.45
CA GLU A 134 -17.56 15.73 -17.59
C GLU A 134 -18.60 15.54 -16.46
N ARG A 135 -18.16 15.06 -15.28
CA ARG A 135 -19.01 14.84 -14.10
C ARG A 135 -19.23 16.11 -13.30
N GLU A 136 -18.38 17.11 -13.50
CA GLU A 136 -18.49 18.42 -12.84
C GLU A 136 -18.29 19.58 -13.81
N SER A 137 -18.96 20.70 -13.50
CA SER A 137 -18.79 21.94 -14.24
C SER A 137 -17.45 22.60 -13.90
N ARG A 138 -16.88 23.30 -14.88
CA ARG A 138 -15.60 24.03 -14.74
C ARG A 138 -15.55 24.91 -13.48
N LEU A 139 -16.61 25.68 -13.20
CA LEU A 139 -16.64 26.60 -12.07
C LEU A 139 -16.56 25.84 -10.74
N ARG A 140 -17.33 24.76 -10.59
CA ARG A 140 -17.33 23.89 -9.40
C ARG A 140 -15.97 23.21 -9.20
N THR A 141 -15.33 22.77 -10.28
CA THR A 141 -13.97 22.22 -10.22
C THR A 141 -12.98 23.22 -9.62
N TRP A 142 -13.03 24.50 -10.03
CA TRP A 142 -12.14 25.53 -9.48
C TRP A 142 -12.36 25.76 -7.99
N TYR A 143 -13.61 25.84 -7.53
CA TYR A 143 -13.90 25.98 -6.10
C TYR A 143 -13.40 24.79 -5.28
N ARG A 144 -13.66 23.55 -5.73
CA ARG A 144 -13.16 22.35 -5.04
C ARG A 144 -11.64 22.28 -5.00
N LEU A 145 -10.96 22.70 -6.07
CA LEU A 145 -9.50 22.78 -6.08
C LEU A 145 -9.01 23.81 -5.07
N ASP A 146 -9.59 25.01 -5.01
CA ASP A 146 -9.20 26.03 -4.03
C ASP A 146 -9.42 25.56 -2.59
N GLU A 147 -10.58 24.97 -2.29
CA GLU A 147 -10.88 24.36 -0.99
C GLU A 147 -9.85 23.30 -0.62
N GLU A 148 -9.48 22.42 -1.56
CA GLU A 148 -8.49 21.39 -1.31
C GLU A 148 -7.11 21.99 -1.06
N MET A 149 -6.69 23.01 -1.82
CA MET A 149 -5.42 23.69 -1.59
C MET A 149 -5.41 24.40 -0.22
N ALA A 150 -6.53 25.03 0.17
CA ALA A 150 -6.67 25.74 1.43
C ALA A 150 -6.40 24.83 2.64
N LYS A 151 -6.91 23.58 2.62
CA LYS A 151 -6.72 22.58 3.69
C LYS A 151 -5.25 22.35 4.07
N HIS A 152 -4.34 22.44 3.11
CA HIS A 152 -2.91 22.19 3.34
C HIS A 152 -2.10 23.47 3.60
N SER A 153 -2.67 24.64 3.32
CA SER A 153 -1.98 25.93 3.44
C SER A 153 -2.13 26.56 4.83
N GLY A 154 -3.03 26.05 5.68
CA GLY A 154 -3.37 26.67 6.97
C GLY A 154 -4.08 28.03 6.85
N THR A 155 -4.24 28.55 5.63
CA THR A 155 -5.02 29.76 5.32
C THR A 155 -6.49 29.41 5.14
N SER A 156 -7.39 30.24 5.68
CA SER A 156 -8.83 30.16 5.43
C SER A 156 -9.15 30.25 3.93
N SER A 157 -10.27 29.65 3.52
CA SER A 157 -10.80 29.66 2.14
C SER A 157 -10.71 31.05 1.50
N ARG A 158 -10.26 31.11 0.23
CA ARG A 158 -9.82 32.34 -0.45
C ARG A 158 -10.89 32.94 -1.34
N THR A 159 -12.13 32.71 -0.95
CA THR A 159 -13.29 33.41 -1.46
C THR A 159 -13.22 34.88 -1.06
N HIS A 160 -13.52 35.79 -1.98
CA HIS A 160 -13.83 37.18 -1.64
C HIS A 160 -14.97 37.24 -0.61
N GLU A 161 -15.15 38.38 0.08
CA GLU A 161 -16.26 38.60 1.03
C GLU A 161 -17.66 38.30 0.41
N ASN A 162 -17.76 38.26 -0.92
CA ASN A 162 -18.96 37.94 -1.69
C ASN A 162 -19.08 36.47 -2.15
N GLY A 163 -18.15 35.58 -1.81
CA GLY A 163 -18.16 34.16 -2.23
C GLY A 163 -17.50 33.87 -3.59
N ASP A 164 -16.99 34.87 -4.29
CA ASP A 164 -16.30 34.70 -5.58
C ASP A 164 -14.86 34.21 -5.40
N LEU A 165 -14.43 33.30 -6.26
CA LEU A 165 -13.06 32.78 -6.25
C LEU A 165 -12.06 33.87 -6.66
N ASN A 166 -11.08 34.17 -5.80
CA ASN A 166 -9.96 35.04 -6.16
C ASN A 166 -8.97 34.27 -7.06
N ILE A 167 -9.20 34.31 -8.37
CA ILE A 167 -8.41 33.57 -9.38
C ILE A 167 -6.92 33.91 -9.30
N LEU A 168 -6.55 35.16 -9.03
CA LEU A 168 -5.15 35.56 -8.93
C LEU A 168 -4.48 34.97 -7.68
N ALA A 169 -5.16 34.97 -6.54
CA ALA A 169 -4.68 34.32 -5.32
C ALA A 169 -4.55 32.81 -5.51
N PHE A 170 -5.53 32.17 -6.15
CA PHE A 170 -5.51 30.76 -6.51
C PHE A 170 -4.30 30.41 -7.41
N ILE A 171 -4.08 31.16 -8.51
CA ILE A 171 -2.95 30.91 -9.42
C ILE A 171 -1.60 31.14 -8.72
N LYS A 172 -1.51 32.17 -7.88
CA LYS A 172 -0.29 32.47 -7.11
C LYS A 172 0.06 31.31 -6.19
N GLU A 173 -0.92 30.77 -5.47
CA GLU A 173 -0.74 29.58 -4.64
C GLU A 173 -0.42 28.34 -5.46
N LEU A 174 -1.12 28.11 -6.57
CA LEU A 174 -0.86 26.96 -7.41
C LEU A 174 0.63 26.93 -7.84
N ARG A 175 1.21 28.12 -8.09
CA ARG A 175 2.63 28.28 -8.42
C ARG A 175 3.56 28.15 -7.19
N GLN A 176 3.15 28.65 -6.03
CA GLN A 176 3.96 28.70 -4.80
C GLN A 176 3.88 27.42 -3.97
N SER A 177 2.79 26.69 -4.07
CA SER A 177 2.54 25.45 -3.35
C SER A 177 3.39 24.32 -3.93
N ASN A 178 3.91 23.48 -3.03
CA ASN A 178 4.57 22.25 -3.45
C ASN A 178 3.57 21.18 -3.96
N GLN A 179 2.26 21.46 -3.94
CA GLN A 179 1.23 20.49 -4.29
C GLN A 179 1.31 20.04 -5.75
N LEU A 180 1.49 20.96 -6.70
CA LEU A 180 1.70 20.59 -8.11
C LEU A 180 2.97 19.75 -8.30
N ARG A 181 4.04 20.07 -7.55
CA ARG A 181 5.30 19.32 -7.60
C ARG A 181 5.14 17.90 -7.07
N HIS A 182 4.25 17.68 -6.10
CA HIS A 182 3.93 16.35 -5.57
C HIS A 182 2.94 15.57 -6.43
N LEU A 183 2.08 16.27 -7.17
CA LEU A 183 1.06 15.65 -8.02
C LEU A 183 1.67 15.00 -9.27
N LEU A 184 2.62 15.66 -9.95
CA LEU A 184 3.20 15.16 -11.20
C LEU A 184 3.89 13.78 -11.07
N PRO A 185 4.78 13.54 -10.07
CA PRO A 185 5.38 12.22 -9.90
C PRO A 185 4.36 11.11 -9.69
N ARG A 186 3.22 11.42 -9.04
CA ARG A 186 2.17 10.45 -8.77
C ARG A 186 1.40 10.07 -10.04
N LEU A 187 1.10 11.05 -10.90
CA LEU A 187 0.47 10.79 -12.21
C LEU A 187 1.33 9.93 -13.14
N GLN A 188 2.65 10.04 -13.00
CA GLN A 188 3.62 9.31 -13.80
C GLN A 188 4.07 7.99 -13.17
N PHE A 189 3.57 7.67 -11.97
CA PHE A 189 3.96 6.46 -11.28
C PHE A 189 3.39 5.22 -11.97
N ASP A 190 4.26 4.25 -12.25
CA ASP A 190 3.88 3.01 -12.93
C ASP A 190 3.38 1.96 -11.94
N TYR A 191 2.12 2.11 -11.52
CA TYR A 191 1.44 1.14 -10.67
C TYR A 191 1.30 -0.24 -11.32
N ILE A 192 1.27 -0.31 -12.67
CA ILE A 192 1.11 -1.58 -13.39
C ILE A 192 2.37 -2.42 -13.22
N SER A 193 3.53 -1.85 -13.55
CA SER A 193 4.80 -2.54 -13.40
C SER A 193 5.06 -2.95 -11.95
N LEU A 194 4.78 -2.07 -10.97
CA LEU A 194 4.92 -2.42 -9.56
C LEU A 194 4.00 -3.58 -9.15
N THR A 195 2.74 -3.56 -9.59
CA THR A 195 1.79 -4.65 -9.32
C THR A 195 2.29 -5.98 -9.87
N LEU A 196 2.80 -5.98 -11.11
CA LEU A 196 3.36 -7.17 -11.75
C LEU A 196 4.60 -7.70 -11.00
N GLN A 197 5.49 -6.81 -10.56
CA GLN A 197 6.65 -7.19 -9.75
C GLN A 197 6.23 -7.80 -8.41
N CYS A 198 5.30 -7.18 -7.69
CA CYS A 198 4.76 -7.72 -6.43
C CYS A 198 4.08 -9.06 -6.64
N ASN A 199 3.40 -9.27 -7.76
CA ASN A 199 2.74 -10.53 -8.11
C ASN A 199 3.73 -11.65 -8.42
N ASP A 200 4.74 -11.38 -9.24
CA ASP A 200 5.84 -12.32 -9.50
C ASP A 200 6.57 -12.70 -8.21
N LEU A 201 6.80 -11.72 -7.33
CA LEU A 201 7.41 -11.94 -6.03
C LEU A 201 6.55 -12.84 -5.13
N CYS A 202 5.24 -12.60 -5.05
CA CYS A 202 4.31 -13.47 -4.32
C CYS A 202 4.33 -14.91 -4.86
N HIS A 203 4.35 -15.08 -6.19
CA HIS A 203 4.45 -16.39 -6.83
C HIS A 203 5.75 -17.11 -6.43
N LYS A 204 6.90 -16.41 -6.48
CA LYS A 204 8.19 -16.98 -6.07
C LYS A 204 8.20 -17.39 -4.58
N ILE A 205 7.55 -16.60 -3.73
CA ILE A 205 7.37 -16.96 -2.31
C ILE A 205 6.50 -18.22 -2.17
N ASP A 206 5.40 -18.35 -2.92
CA ASP A 206 4.54 -19.56 -2.90
C ASP A 206 5.33 -20.82 -3.25
N VAL A 207 6.09 -20.77 -4.35
CA VAL A 207 6.95 -21.86 -4.82
C VAL A 207 8.06 -22.18 -3.81
N ALA A 208 8.65 -21.17 -3.18
CA ALA A 208 9.67 -21.39 -2.15
C ALA A 208 9.07 -22.01 -0.88
N GLN A 209 7.85 -21.61 -0.50
CA GLN A 209 7.16 -22.15 0.67
C GLN A 209 6.72 -23.60 0.47
N GLU A 210 6.29 -24.00 -0.72
CA GLU A 210 5.95 -25.41 -1.02
C GLU A 210 7.11 -26.37 -0.70
N LYS A 211 8.36 -25.94 -0.92
CA LYS A 211 9.55 -26.77 -0.66
C LYS A 211 9.79 -27.02 0.83
N VAL A 212 9.21 -26.19 1.71
CA VAL A 212 9.47 -26.21 3.16
C VAL A 212 8.22 -26.44 4.00
N ALA A 213 7.02 -26.21 3.45
CA ALA A 213 5.74 -26.38 4.11
C ALA A 213 5.13 -27.75 3.75
N ILE A 214 4.96 -28.61 4.75
CA ILE A 214 4.35 -29.93 4.57
C ILE A 214 2.85 -29.75 4.26
N GLY A 215 2.40 -30.26 3.11
CA GLY A 215 0.97 -30.45 2.80
C GLY A 215 0.25 -29.29 2.10
N ALA A 216 0.95 -28.27 1.62
CA ALA A 216 0.35 -27.18 0.82
C ALA A 216 1.13 -27.02 -0.50
N PRO A 217 0.63 -27.58 -1.63
CA PRO A 217 1.29 -27.41 -2.92
C PRO A 217 1.23 -25.93 -3.35
N ALA A 218 2.23 -25.51 -4.12
CA ALA A 218 2.20 -24.20 -4.75
C ALA A 218 1.06 -24.16 -5.77
N VAL A 219 0.46 -22.98 -5.93
CA VAL A 219 -0.58 -22.83 -6.95
C VAL A 219 0.08 -22.70 -8.32
N ASP A 220 -0.52 -23.31 -9.34
CA ASP A 220 -0.04 -23.24 -10.72
C ASP A 220 0.19 -21.79 -11.19
N ALA A 221 1.22 -21.60 -12.02
CA ALA A 221 1.62 -20.32 -12.57
C ALA A 221 0.48 -19.62 -13.34
N ALA A 222 -0.48 -20.38 -13.89
CA ALA A 222 -1.67 -19.80 -14.53
C ALA A 222 -2.53 -18.99 -13.56
N HIS A 223 -2.62 -19.40 -12.30
CA HIS A 223 -3.39 -18.68 -11.27
C HIS A 223 -2.84 -17.28 -11.00
N TRP A 224 -1.52 -17.13 -11.12
CA TRP A 224 -0.81 -15.86 -10.93
C TRP A 224 -0.94 -14.92 -12.14
N LYS A 225 -1.52 -15.36 -13.27
CA LYS A 225 -1.78 -14.48 -14.42
C LYS A 225 -3.06 -13.66 -14.29
N SER A 226 -3.91 -13.96 -13.31
CA SER A 226 -5.15 -13.25 -13.01
C SER A 226 -5.10 -12.59 -11.64
N PRO A 227 -5.94 -11.57 -11.38
CA PRO A 227 -6.12 -11.03 -10.04
C PRO A 227 -6.43 -12.14 -9.02
N THR A 228 -5.70 -12.15 -7.91
CA THR A 228 -5.79 -13.21 -6.90
C THR A 228 -5.49 -12.71 -5.50
N ASN A 229 -6.22 -13.23 -4.51
CA ASN A 229 -5.99 -12.96 -3.10
C ASN A 229 -4.89 -13.86 -2.48
N ARG A 230 -4.29 -14.77 -3.26
CA ARG A 230 -3.28 -15.72 -2.75
C ARG A 230 -2.07 -15.01 -2.13
N GLY A 231 -1.62 -13.90 -2.75
CA GLY A 231 -0.52 -13.10 -2.22
C GLY A 231 -0.77 -12.58 -0.80
N PHE A 232 -2.02 -12.21 -0.50
CA PHE A 232 -2.41 -11.80 0.85
C PHE A 232 -2.29 -12.95 1.86
N SER A 233 -2.82 -14.13 1.51
CA SER A 233 -2.73 -15.31 2.38
C SER A 233 -1.29 -15.71 2.67
N LEU A 234 -0.40 -15.65 1.68
CA LEU A 234 1.02 -15.95 1.86
C LEU A 234 1.70 -14.99 2.84
N VAL A 235 1.48 -13.69 2.65
CA VAL A 235 2.04 -12.67 3.54
C VAL A 235 1.46 -12.81 4.95
N ALA A 236 0.16 -13.07 5.08
CA ALA A 236 -0.48 -13.30 6.37
C ALA A 236 0.12 -14.52 7.09
N THR A 237 0.45 -15.59 6.37
CA THR A 237 1.14 -16.76 6.92
C THR A 237 2.53 -16.39 7.44
N VAL A 238 3.36 -15.73 6.61
CA VAL A 238 4.73 -15.32 6.99
C VAL A 238 4.73 -14.40 8.21
N LEU A 239 3.89 -13.35 8.19
CA LEU A 239 3.80 -12.41 9.31
C LEU A 239 3.20 -13.07 10.56
N GLY A 240 2.24 -13.98 10.38
CA GLY A 240 1.64 -14.73 11.47
C GLY A 240 2.61 -15.71 12.13
N ASP A 241 3.54 -16.29 11.38
CA ASP A 241 4.60 -17.14 11.93
C ASP A 241 5.64 -16.30 12.68
N LEU A 242 6.01 -15.14 12.15
CA LEU A 242 6.86 -14.18 12.85
C LEU A 242 6.26 -13.70 14.18
N ASP A 243 4.96 -13.43 14.20
CA ASP A 243 4.20 -13.05 15.40
C ASP A 243 4.16 -14.21 16.42
N ARG A 244 3.97 -15.45 15.94
CA ARG A 244 4.00 -16.67 16.77
C ARG A 244 5.35 -16.86 17.45
N PHE A 245 6.45 -16.81 16.70
CA PHE A 245 7.80 -16.95 17.28
C PHE A 245 8.11 -15.85 18.29
N HIS A 246 7.67 -14.62 18.02
CA HIS A 246 7.79 -13.53 18.98
C HIS A 246 7.03 -13.82 20.29
N GLY A 247 5.78 -14.30 20.18
CA GLY A 247 4.95 -14.67 21.33
C GLY A 247 5.56 -15.81 22.15
N LEU A 248 6.07 -16.86 21.50
CA LEU A 248 6.77 -17.96 22.16
C LEU A 248 8.02 -17.49 22.92
N LYS A 249 8.83 -16.62 22.30
CA LYS A 249 10.06 -16.07 22.92
C LYS A 249 9.72 -15.25 24.16
N LYS A 250 8.66 -14.43 24.06
CA LYS A 250 8.16 -13.61 25.18
C LYS A 250 7.68 -14.48 26.34
N LYS A 251 6.98 -15.59 26.08
CA LYS A 251 6.53 -16.54 27.11
C LYS A 251 7.68 -17.32 27.76
N ALA A 252 8.70 -17.68 26.98
CA ALA A 252 9.87 -18.40 27.48
C ALA A 252 10.81 -17.53 28.35
N GLY A 253 10.70 -16.20 28.28
CA GLY A 253 11.49 -15.27 29.09
C GLY A 253 13.00 -15.44 28.89
N LYS A 254 13.77 -15.41 29.99
CA LYS A 254 15.25 -15.58 29.94
C LYS A 254 15.70 -16.93 29.39
N LYS A 255 14.88 -17.98 29.47
CA LYS A 255 15.17 -19.33 28.93
C LYS A 255 14.98 -19.41 27.41
N GLY A 256 14.31 -18.43 26.80
CA GLY A 256 14.09 -18.36 25.36
C GLY A 256 15.18 -17.63 24.57
N LYS A 257 16.34 -17.36 25.17
CA LYS A 257 17.43 -16.61 24.51
C LYS A 257 17.93 -17.33 23.25
N ASP A 258 17.97 -18.67 23.29
CA ASP A 258 18.45 -19.53 22.20
C ASP A 258 17.32 -20.00 21.27
N MET A 259 16.10 -19.49 21.46
CA MET A 259 14.96 -19.86 20.63
C MET A 259 15.05 -19.14 19.28
N TRP A 260 14.80 -19.89 18.20
CA TRP A 260 14.81 -19.41 16.82
C TRP A 260 13.99 -18.12 16.64
N GLU A 261 14.51 -17.19 15.83
CA GLU A 261 13.86 -15.89 15.57
C GLU A 261 12.86 -15.93 14.41
N THR A 262 13.01 -16.93 13.55
CA THR A 262 12.28 -17.21 12.32
C THR A 262 12.05 -18.72 12.18
N GLY A 263 11.35 -19.13 11.12
CA GLY A 263 11.19 -20.52 10.76
C GLY A 263 11.24 -20.68 9.23
N PRO A 264 11.19 -21.91 8.70
CA PRO A 264 11.49 -22.19 7.29
C PRO A 264 10.66 -21.40 6.29
N VAL A 265 9.38 -21.17 6.59
CA VAL A 265 8.45 -20.36 5.78
C VAL A 265 8.90 -18.89 5.69
N VAL A 266 9.38 -18.34 6.80
CA VAL A 266 9.90 -16.97 6.86
C VAL A 266 11.24 -16.90 6.12
N ASP A 267 12.12 -17.87 6.35
CA ASP A 267 13.46 -17.90 5.76
C ASP A 267 13.37 -17.97 4.22
N ALA A 268 12.47 -18.80 3.70
CA ALA A 268 12.16 -18.87 2.27
C ALA A 268 11.66 -17.52 1.70
N ALA A 269 10.78 -16.82 2.42
CA ALA A 269 10.30 -15.51 1.99
C ALA A 269 11.40 -14.44 2.02
N VAL A 270 12.28 -14.48 3.02
CA VAL A 270 13.45 -13.59 3.15
C VAL A 270 14.43 -13.81 2.00
N GLU A 271 14.75 -15.07 1.68
CA GLU A 271 15.67 -15.42 0.60
C GLU A 271 15.16 -14.90 -0.76
N VAL A 272 13.88 -15.16 -1.06
CA VAL A 272 13.26 -14.71 -2.31
C VAL A 272 13.28 -13.18 -2.42
N LEU A 273 12.94 -12.47 -1.34
CA LEU A 273 12.90 -11.01 -1.33
C LEU A 273 14.30 -10.40 -1.43
N GLN A 274 15.28 -10.93 -0.69
CA GLN A 274 16.68 -10.49 -0.78
C GLN A 274 17.22 -10.70 -2.21
N GLY A 275 16.99 -11.86 -2.80
CA GLY A 275 17.42 -12.16 -4.17
C GLY A 275 16.79 -11.22 -5.21
N PHE A 276 15.53 -10.83 -5.02
CA PHE A 276 14.87 -9.82 -5.85
C PHE A 276 15.54 -8.45 -5.73
N LEU A 277 15.80 -7.97 -4.50
CA LEU A 277 16.43 -6.68 -4.26
C LEU A 277 17.87 -6.62 -4.76
N ASP A 278 18.64 -7.70 -4.61
CA ASP A 278 19.97 -7.82 -5.17
C ASP A 278 19.94 -7.75 -6.71
N GLY A 279 18.88 -8.29 -7.32
CA GLY A 279 18.57 -8.12 -8.74
C GLY A 279 18.36 -6.66 -9.12
N LEU A 280 17.52 -5.93 -8.38
CA LEU A 280 17.27 -4.50 -8.61
C LEU A 280 18.53 -3.65 -8.46
N ALA A 281 19.36 -3.94 -7.45
CA ALA A 281 20.61 -3.22 -7.22
C ALA A 281 21.62 -3.42 -8.35
N ARG A 282 21.65 -4.61 -8.98
CA ARG A 282 22.50 -4.90 -10.14
C ARG A 282 22.02 -4.20 -11.41
N ALA A 283 20.71 -4.12 -11.64
CA ALA A 283 20.14 -3.46 -12.82
C ALA A 283 20.37 -1.93 -12.85
N LYS A 284 20.73 -1.32 -11.71
CA LYS A 284 21.03 0.11 -11.57
C LYS A 284 22.51 0.46 -11.80
N LYS A 285 23.39 -0.53 -11.96
CA LYS A 285 24.83 -0.33 -12.26
C LYS A 285 25.08 -0.47 -13.75
#